data_AF-A0A8J5XTZ2-F1
#
_entry.id   AF-A0A8J5XTZ2-F1
#
_cell.length_a   1.000
_cell.length_b   1.000
_cell.length_c   1.000
_cell.angle_alpha   90.00
_cell.angle_beta   90.00
_cell.angle_gamma   90.00
#
_symmetry.space_group_name_H-M   'P 1'
#
loop_
_entity.id
_entity.type
_entity.pdbx_description
1 polymer ?
#
loop_
_entity_poly.entity_id
_entity_poly.type
_entity_poly.pdbx_seq_one_letter_code
_entity_poly.pdbx_strand_id
1 'polypeptide(L)'
;MGNWFSSRARDVRDVAKQEITDALIKSKLIDIKAHKKQRDEVIAMRMAVGRDQLHFSLGFYATMCVANVFRVVRYRRFELLPINHIPFIAGPIIFLYNVDACYGNKMERLNIEKETICRTEQHWFNRPIVLPISMEHDYRSLMRETNERLALLGCPPEPDWAVFSDHISDEDLWRSASPLSRVLHQQLRRRESAIIAAPEEADGIAADLGDLDSVKTMANTAIVVELDHVAREPR
;
A
#
# COMPACT_ATOMS: atom_id res chain seq x y z
N MET A 1 -33.51 35.13 -29.31
CA MET A 1 -33.72 34.32 -28.09
C MET A 1 -32.87 33.03 -28.08
N GLY A 2 -31.63 33.03 -28.62
CA GLY A 2 -30.83 31.80 -28.80
C GLY A 2 -29.73 31.50 -27.76
N ASN A 3 -29.36 32.45 -26.88
CA ASN A 3 -28.17 32.28 -26.03
C ASN A 3 -28.42 31.53 -24.70
N TRP A 4 -29.67 31.42 -24.24
CA TRP A 4 -29.97 30.82 -22.93
C TRP A 4 -29.71 29.30 -22.89
N PHE A 5 -30.14 28.57 -23.92
CA PHE A 5 -29.89 27.12 -24.02
C PHE A 5 -28.39 26.80 -24.14
N SER A 6 -27.64 27.59 -24.92
CA SER A 6 -26.19 27.42 -25.06
C SER A 6 -25.40 27.70 -23.77
N SER A 7 -25.93 28.53 -22.88
CA SER A 7 -25.29 28.84 -21.59
C SER A 7 -25.57 27.72 -20.59
N ARG A 8 -26.84 27.29 -20.49
CA ARG A 8 -27.23 26.17 -19.62
C ARG A 8 -26.54 24.85 -19.99
N ALA A 9 -26.37 24.56 -21.29
CA ALA A 9 -25.66 23.36 -21.74
C ALA A 9 -24.16 23.40 -21.36
N ARG A 10 -23.54 24.58 -21.36
CA ARG A 10 -22.15 24.76 -20.89
C ARG A 10 -22.04 24.53 -19.39
N ASP A 11 -22.92 25.13 -18.60
CA ASP A 11 -22.92 24.99 -17.14
C ASP A 11 -23.05 23.52 -16.71
N VAL A 12 -23.97 22.75 -17.32
CA VAL A 12 -24.15 21.32 -17.01
C VAL A 12 -22.90 20.51 -17.38
N ARG A 13 -22.27 20.82 -18.51
CA ARG A 13 -21.05 20.12 -18.95
C ARG A 13 -19.87 20.41 -18.03
N ASP A 14 -19.75 21.63 -17.53
CA ASP A 14 -18.66 22.01 -16.64
C ASP A 14 -18.84 21.41 -15.24
N VAL A 15 -20.07 21.34 -14.73
CA VAL A 15 -20.40 20.62 -13.49
C VAL A 15 -20.09 19.12 -13.64
N ALA A 16 -20.53 18.47 -14.72
CA ALA A 16 -20.28 17.05 -14.94
C ALA A 16 -18.77 16.75 -15.06
N LYS A 17 -18.01 17.63 -15.72
CA LYS A 17 -16.54 17.49 -15.78
C LYS A 17 -15.90 17.57 -14.40
N GLN A 18 -16.33 18.53 -13.57
CA GLN A 18 -15.83 18.67 -12.20
C GLN A 18 -16.12 17.43 -11.35
N GLU A 19 -17.35 16.91 -11.40
CA GLU A 19 -17.70 15.68 -10.67
C GLU A 19 -16.86 14.47 -11.11
N ILE A 20 -16.56 14.35 -12.41
CA ILE A 20 -15.70 13.28 -12.94
C ILE A 20 -14.26 13.45 -12.47
N THR A 21 -13.71 14.68 -12.50
CA THR A 21 -12.35 14.94 -12.04
C THR A 21 -12.20 14.67 -10.56
N ASP A 22 -13.20 15.06 -9.76
CA ASP A 22 -13.19 14.87 -8.30
C ASP A 22 -13.27 13.38 -7.95
N ALA A 23 -14.16 12.63 -8.62
CA ALA A 23 -14.25 11.18 -8.44
C ALA A 23 -12.93 10.47 -8.81
N LEU A 24 -12.26 10.93 -9.86
CA LEU A 24 -10.97 10.40 -10.29
C LEU A 24 -9.85 10.72 -9.29
N ILE A 25 -9.81 11.95 -8.75
CA ILE A 25 -8.81 12.31 -7.73
C ILE A 25 -9.02 11.48 -6.46
N LYS A 26 -10.27 11.31 -6.01
CA LYS A 26 -10.60 10.46 -4.86
C LYS A 26 -10.18 9.00 -5.09
N SER A 27 -10.48 8.42 -6.25
CA SER A 27 -10.05 7.06 -6.61
C SER A 27 -8.52 6.92 -6.56
N LYS A 28 -7.77 7.92 -7.04
CA LYS A 28 -6.30 7.90 -6.94
C LYS A 28 -5.79 7.96 -5.51
N LEU A 29 -6.38 8.82 -4.68
CA LEU A 29 -5.97 8.95 -3.28
C LEU A 29 -6.14 7.61 -2.55
N ILE A 30 -7.20 6.87 -2.87
CA ILE A 30 -7.42 5.51 -2.37
C ILE A 30 -6.35 4.55 -2.90
N ASP A 31 -6.06 4.54 -4.20
CA ASP A 31 -5.01 3.71 -4.79
C ASP A 31 -3.62 3.98 -4.16
N ILE A 32 -3.28 5.26 -3.95
CA ILE A 32 -2.02 5.67 -3.34
C ILE A 32 -1.96 5.22 -1.88
N LYS A 33 -3.06 5.34 -1.14
CA LYS A 33 -3.16 4.85 0.24
C LYS A 33 -3.01 3.33 0.30
N ALA A 34 -3.65 2.59 -0.59
CA ALA A 34 -3.52 1.13 -0.69
C ALA A 34 -2.07 0.73 -1.02
N HIS A 35 -1.42 1.41 -1.97
CA HIS A 35 -0.02 1.17 -2.30
C HIS A 35 0.92 1.48 -1.11
N LYS A 36 0.63 2.53 -0.34
CA LYS A 36 1.36 2.81 0.92
C LYS A 36 1.24 1.63 1.87
N LYS A 37 0.02 1.16 2.12
CA LYS A 37 -0.26 0.03 3.01
C LYS A 37 0.49 -1.22 2.56
N GLN A 38 0.44 -1.56 1.27
CA GLN A 38 1.16 -2.70 0.71
C GLN A 38 2.69 -2.57 0.89
N ARG A 39 3.24 -1.37 0.64
CA ARG A 39 4.67 -1.10 0.88
C ARG A 39 5.04 -1.32 2.34
N ASP A 40 4.24 -0.77 3.25
CA ASP A 40 4.48 -0.86 4.69
C ASP A 40 4.37 -2.33 5.16
N GLU A 41 3.43 -3.12 4.63
CA GLU A 41 3.33 -4.57 4.86
C GLU A 41 4.55 -5.36 4.36
N VAL A 42 5.08 -5.02 3.18
CA VAL A 42 6.30 -5.66 2.64
C VAL A 42 7.52 -5.32 3.51
N ILE A 43 7.61 -4.07 4.00
CA ILE A 43 8.68 -3.67 4.91
C ILE A 43 8.56 -4.43 6.24
N ALA A 44 7.35 -4.50 6.82
CA ALA A 44 7.09 -5.24 8.05
C ALA A 44 7.45 -6.72 7.90
N MET A 45 7.10 -7.34 6.77
CA MET A 45 7.45 -8.73 6.49
C MET A 45 8.97 -8.94 6.41
N ARG A 46 9.70 -8.01 5.77
CA ARG A 46 11.17 -8.06 5.72
C ARG A 46 11.79 -7.90 7.11
N MET A 47 11.22 -7.05 7.96
CA MET A 47 11.64 -6.90 9.35
C MET A 47 11.39 -8.18 10.15
N ALA A 48 10.22 -8.80 10.00
CA ALA A 48 9.89 -10.08 10.64
C ALA A 48 10.86 -11.19 10.24
N VAL A 49 11.15 -11.34 8.95
CA VAL A 49 12.16 -12.29 8.45
C VAL A 49 13.55 -12.00 9.02
N GLY A 50 13.94 -10.73 9.07
CA GLY A 50 15.22 -10.31 9.64
C GLY A 50 15.35 -10.67 11.12
N ARG A 51 14.28 -10.48 11.92
CA ARG A 51 14.24 -10.87 13.34
C ARG A 51 14.34 -12.37 13.52
N ASP A 52 13.56 -13.14 12.76
CA ASP A 52 13.60 -14.60 12.80
C ASP A 52 15.00 -15.13 12.47
N GLN A 53 15.64 -14.58 11.42
CA GLN A 53 17.01 -14.95 11.05
C GLN A 53 18.03 -14.56 12.14
N LEU A 54 17.85 -13.41 12.80
CA LEU A 54 18.71 -12.98 13.91
C LEU A 54 18.57 -13.91 15.11
N HIS A 55 17.35 -14.24 15.54
CA HIS A 55 17.10 -15.17 16.64
C HIS A 55 17.66 -16.56 16.34
N PHE A 56 17.48 -17.03 15.10
CA PHE A 56 18.04 -18.30 14.66
C PHE A 56 19.57 -18.30 14.71
N SER A 57 20.20 -17.26 14.17
CA SER A 57 21.67 -17.10 14.19
C SER A 57 22.20 -16.98 15.61
N LEU A 58 21.50 -16.24 16.47
CA LEU A 58 21.85 -16.09 17.88
C LEU A 58 21.77 -17.44 18.62
N GLY A 59 20.72 -18.24 18.36
CA GLY A 59 20.60 -19.60 18.90
C GLY A 59 21.75 -20.50 18.45
N PHE A 60 22.13 -20.42 17.17
CA PHE A 60 23.29 -21.13 16.65
C PHE A 60 24.61 -20.73 17.35
N TYR A 61 24.90 -19.42 17.44
CA TYR A 61 26.11 -18.96 18.10
C TYR A 61 26.11 -19.23 19.61
N ALA A 62 24.96 -19.18 20.27
CA ALA A 62 24.81 -19.54 21.67
C ALA A 62 25.13 -21.03 21.91
N THR A 63 24.57 -21.92 21.10
CA THR A 63 24.86 -23.38 21.19
C THR A 63 26.33 -23.68 20.91
N MET A 64 26.95 -23.01 19.93
CA MET A 64 28.39 -23.08 19.69
C MET A 64 29.20 -22.62 20.91
N CYS A 65 28.84 -21.49 21.53
CA CYS A 65 29.51 -21.01 22.74
C CYS A 65 29.43 -22.03 23.88
N VAL A 66 28.25 -22.62 24.12
CA VAL A 66 28.06 -23.65 25.15
C VAL A 66 28.90 -24.89 24.87
N ALA A 67 28.91 -25.36 23.61
CA ALA A 67 29.74 -26.51 23.21
C ALA A 67 31.23 -26.24 23.44
N ASN A 68 31.69 -25.01 23.19
CA ASN A 68 33.07 -24.61 23.41
C ASN A 68 33.43 -24.57 24.89
N VAL A 69 32.55 -24.01 25.72
CA VAL A 69 32.73 -24.01 27.18
C VAL A 69 32.84 -25.45 27.69
N PHE A 70 31.96 -26.34 27.24
CA PHE A 70 32.00 -27.75 27.63
C PHE A 70 33.31 -28.44 27.19
N ARG A 71 33.78 -28.16 25.98
CA ARG A 71 35.06 -28.66 25.46
C ARG A 71 36.24 -28.15 26.28
N VAL A 72 36.30 -26.84 26.58
CA VAL A 72 37.38 -26.25 27.40
C VAL A 72 37.40 -26.86 28.79
N VAL A 73 36.24 -27.05 29.43
CA VAL A 73 36.15 -27.71 30.74
C VAL A 73 36.63 -29.17 30.67
N ARG A 74 36.24 -29.91 29.62
CA ARG A 74 36.59 -31.33 29.43
C ARG A 74 38.08 -31.55 29.17
N TYR A 75 38.67 -30.76 28.28
CA TYR A 75 40.04 -30.97 27.78
C TYR A 75 41.09 -30.06 28.45
N ARG A 76 40.65 -29.07 29.24
CA ARG A 76 41.51 -28.06 29.90
C ARG A 76 42.50 -27.36 28.95
N ARG A 77 42.14 -27.25 27.68
CA ARG A 77 42.93 -26.56 26.65
C ARG A 77 42.08 -25.52 25.94
N PHE A 78 42.64 -24.33 25.78
CA PHE A 78 42.03 -23.22 25.05
C PHE A 78 42.49 -23.28 23.60
N GLU A 79 41.98 -24.26 22.86
CA GLU A 79 42.20 -24.35 21.41
C GLU A 79 41.02 -23.67 20.72
N LEU A 80 41.31 -22.68 19.87
CA LEU A 80 40.32 -22.05 18.99
C LEU A 80 39.66 -23.13 18.12
N LEU A 81 38.37 -22.98 17.83
CA LEU A 81 37.69 -23.96 16.98
C LEU A 81 38.40 -23.99 15.63
N PRO A 82 38.62 -25.20 15.09
CA PRO A 82 39.07 -25.31 13.72
C PRO A 82 37.98 -24.73 12.81
N ILE A 83 38.20 -23.51 12.33
CA ILE A 83 37.31 -22.75 11.42
C ILE A 83 36.85 -23.62 10.24
N ASN A 84 37.67 -24.58 9.84
CA ASN A 84 37.38 -25.57 8.80
C ASN A 84 36.12 -26.42 9.05
N HIS A 85 35.62 -26.51 10.28
CA HIS A 85 34.43 -27.30 10.63
C HIS A 85 33.13 -26.49 10.57
N ILE A 86 33.21 -25.15 10.45
CA ILE A 86 32.04 -24.28 10.40
C ILE A 86 31.11 -24.65 9.24
N PRO A 87 31.58 -24.89 8.00
CA PRO A 87 30.68 -25.24 6.90
C PRO A 87 29.89 -26.54 7.15
N PHE A 88 30.52 -27.53 7.79
CA PHE A 88 29.89 -28.83 8.06
C PHE A 88 28.81 -28.75 9.15
N ILE A 89 28.89 -27.77 10.04
CA ILE A 89 27.89 -27.58 11.11
C ILE A 89 26.84 -26.54 10.68
N ALA A 90 27.26 -25.43 10.09
CA ALA A 90 26.37 -24.37 9.63
C ALA A 90 25.50 -24.81 8.44
N GLY A 91 26.03 -25.62 7.52
CA GLY A 91 25.30 -26.07 6.33
C GLY A 91 24.00 -26.81 6.65
N PRO A 92 24.04 -27.89 7.45
CA PRO A 92 22.83 -28.61 7.87
C PRO A 92 21.84 -27.72 8.64
N ILE A 93 22.33 -26.78 9.44
CA ILE A 93 21.48 -25.86 10.23
C ILE A 93 20.75 -24.87 9.32
N ILE A 94 21.45 -24.28 8.35
CA ILE A 94 20.84 -23.43 7.31
C ILE A 94 19.85 -24.25 6.49
N PHE A 95 20.16 -25.51 6.16
CA PHE A 95 19.23 -26.38 5.45
C PHE A 95 17.96 -26.63 6.25
N LEU A 96 18.06 -26.96 7.54
CA LEU A 96 16.91 -27.12 8.44
C LEU A 96 16.05 -25.86 8.51
N TYR A 97 16.69 -24.68 8.53
CA TYR A 97 15.98 -23.40 8.48
C TYR A 97 15.14 -23.24 7.20
N ASN A 98 15.68 -23.65 6.05
CA ASN A 98 14.98 -23.59 4.76
C ASN A 98 13.88 -24.66 4.66
N VAL A 99 14.07 -25.85 5.23
CA VAL A 99 13.04 -26.89 5.27
C VAL A 99 11.85 -26.44 6.12
N ASP A 100 12.08 -25.84 7.28
CA ASP A 100 11.03 -25.25 8.12
C ASP A 100 10.30 -24.11 7.39
N ALA A 101 11.00 -23.34 6.55
CA ALA A 101 10.39 -22.30 5.74
C ALA A 101 9.49 -22.84 4.62
N CYS A 102 9.88 -23.95 3.97
CA CYS A 102 9.13 -24.52 2.84
C CYS A 102 7.95 -25.41 3.26
N TYR A 103 8.06 -26.12 4.38
CA TYR A 103 7.11 -27.18 4.76
C TYR A 103 6.45 -26.97 6.14
N GLY A 104 6.83 -25.94 6.90
CA GLY A 104 6.33 -25.69 8.25
C GLY A 104 5.38 -24.50 8.39
N ASN A 105 4.87 -24.28 9.62
CA ASN A 105 4.04 -23.12 10.01
C ASN A 105 4.85 -21.81 10.12
N LYS A 106 6.04 -21.74 9.50
CA LYS A 106 6.92 -20.58 9.62
C LYS A 106 6.31 -19.34 9.00
N MET A 107 5.65 -19.47 7.85
CA MET A 107 4.98 -18.35 7.19
C MET A 107 3.84 -17.78 8.04
N GLU A 108 3.09 -18.63 8.73
CA GLU A 108 2.04 -18.20 9.66
C GLU A 108 2.63 -17.41 10.85
N ARG A 109 3.71 -17.91 11.45
CA ARG A 109 4.44 -17.21 12.52
C ARG A 109 5.01 -15.87 12.04
N LEU A 110 5.57 -15.80 10.83
CA LEU A 110 6.04 -14.55 10.24
C LEU A 110 4.90 -13.56 9.97
N ASN A 111 3.73 -14.04 9.56
CA ASN A 111 2.55 -13.20 9.37
C ASN A 111 2.03 -12.61 10.69
N ILE A 112 2.01 -13.40 11.77
CA ILE A 112 1.64 -12.92 13.12
C ILE A 112 2.66 -11.87 13.60
N GLU A 113 3.95 -12.10 13.41
CA GLU A 113 5.00 -11.13 13.76
C GLU A 113 4.87 -9.85 12.91
N LYS A 114 4.60 -9.98 11.61
CA LYS A 114 4.32 -8.85 10.70
C LYS A 114 3.17 -8.00 11.24
N GLU A 115 2.05 -8.62 11.60
CA GLU A 115 0.90 -7.91 12.18
C GLU A 115 1.23 -7.24 13.50
N THR A 116 2.01 -7.92 14.35
CA THR A 116 2.50 -7.37 15.61
C THR A 116 3.33 -6.12 15.36
N ILE A 117 4.31 -6.18 14.45
CA ILE A 117 5.16 -5.04 14.06
C ILE A 117 4.33 -3.87 13.52
N CYS A 118 3.37 -4.14 12.64
CA CYS A 118 2.49 -3.11 12.10
C CYS A 118 1.66 -2.40 13.19
N ARG A 119 1.28 -3.12 14.25
CA ARG A 119 0.47 -2.59 15.35
C ARG A 119 1.31 -1.84 16.39
N THR A 120 2.45 -2.41 16.80
CA THR A 120 3.25 -1.91 17.93
C THR A 120 4.32 -0.92 17.51
N GLU A 121 4.84 -1.02 16.29
CA GLU A 121 6.02 -0.28 15.84
C GLU A 121 5.74 0.63 14.64
N GLN A 122 4.63 1.36 14.68
CA GLN A 122 4.22 2.29 13.62
C GLN A 122 5.31 3.31 13.25
N HIS A 123 6.19 3.65 14.19
CA HIS A 123 7.26 4.63 13.98
C HIS A 123 8.24 4.26 12.85
N TRP A 124 8.40 2.98 12.51
CA TRP A 124 9.23 2.56 11.38
C TRP A 124 8.58 2.84 10.02
N PHE A 125 7.26 3.04 9.98
CA PHE A 125 6.47 3.23 8.75
C PHE A 125 6.07 4.70 8.53
N ASN A 126 6.64 5.62 9.32
CA ASN A 126 6.30 7.04 9.33
C ASN A 126 6.80 7.83 8.10
N ARG A 127 7.26 7.19 7.03
CA ARG A 127 7.67 7.92 5.83
C ARG A 127 6.43 8.37 5.05
N PRO A 128 6.09 9.68 5.07
CA PRO A 128 4.92 10.16 4.36
C PRO A 128 5.13 10.04 2.85
N ILE A 129 4.04 9.88 2.13
CA ILE A 129 4.04 9.96 0.67
C ILE A 129 3.99 11.43 0.28
N VAL A 130 4.79 11.83 -0.69
CA VAL A 130 4.74 13.19 -1.20
C VAL A 130 3.67 13.28 -2.30
N LEU A 131 2.68 14.15 -2.12
CA LEU A 131 1.57 14.39 -3.04
C LEU A 131 1.69 15.80 -3.66
N PRO A 132 1.12 16.03 -4.86
CA PRO A 132 1.03 17.38 -5.41
C PRO A 132 0.03 18.23 -4.62
N ILE A 133 0.29 19.54 -4.54
CA ILE A 133 -0.57 20.50 -3.81
C ILE A 133 -2.02 20.49 -4.35
N SER A 134 -2.21 20.20 -5.64
CA SER A 134 -3.53 20.08 -6.26
C SER A 134 -4.46 19.08 -5.56
N MET A 135 -3.91 18.07 -4.88
CA MET A 135 -4.68 17.04 -4.17
C MET A 135 -4.90 17.33 -2.68
N GLU A 136 -4.37 18.44 -2.16
CA GLU A 136 -4.42 18.74 -0.72
C GLU A 136 -5.86 18.86 -0.21
N HIS A 137 -6.74 19.51 -0.98
CA HIS A 137 -8.13 19.69 -0.61
C HIS A 137 -8.86 18.35 -0.47
N ASP A 138 -8.76 17.50 -1.49
CA ASP A 138 -9.42 16.19 -1.51
C ASP A 138 -8.86 15.25 -0.45
N TYR A 139 -7.54 15.26 -0.24
CA TYR A 139 -6.90 14.51 0.84
C TYR A 139 -7.45 14.92 2.21
N ARG A 140 -7.55 16.22 2.50
CA ARG A 140 -8.05 16.70 3.79
C ARG A 140 -9.53 16.37 3.98
N SER A 141 -10.34 16.41 2.91
CA SER A 141 -11.73 15.96 2.96
C SER A 141 -11.79 14.47 3.32
N LEU A 142 -11.02 13.63 2.63
CA LEU A 142 -10.97 12.19 2.86
C LEU A 142 -10.50 11.85 4.30
N MET A 143 -9.47 12.52 4.79
CA MET A 143 -8.97 12.35 6.16
C MET A 143 -10.00 12.79 7.20
N ARG A 144 -10.73 13.88 6.97
CA ARG A 144 -11.81 14.32 7.85
C ARG A 144 -12.93 13.29 7.91
N GLU A 145 -13.43 12.85 6.76
CA GLU A 145 -14.47 11.82 6.66
C GLU A 145 -14.04 10.50 7.35
N THR A 146 -12.79 10.10 7.16
CA THR A 146 -12.23 8.89 7.79
C THR A 146 -12.13 9.06 9.31
N ASN A 147 -11.62 10.19 9.79
CA ASN A 147 -11.48 10.47 11.21
C ASN A 147 -12.82 10.64 11.92
N GLU A 148 -13.83 11.22 11.25
CA GLU A 148 -15.20 11.25 11.76
C GLU A 148 -15.75 9.83 11.96
N ARG A 149 -15.53 8.93 11.00
CA ARG A 149 -15.91 7.52 11.13
C ARG A 149 -15.16 6.81 12.25
N LEU A 150 -13.85 7.04 12.39
CA LEU A 150 -13.05 6.47 13.49
C LEU A 150 -13.52 6.99 14.85
N ALA A 151 -13.89 8.27 14.94
CA ALA A 151 -14.44 8.86 16.15
C ALA A 151 -15.77 8.21 16.57
N LEU A 152 -16.66 7.89 15.61
CA LEU A 152 -17.89 7.14 15.88
C LEU A 152 -17.62 5.73 16.44
N LEU A 153 -16.49 5.13 16.06
CA LEU A 153 -16.04 3.81 16.56
C LEU A 153 -15.22 3.90 17.85
N GLY A 154 -15.00 5.11 18.41
CA GLY A 154 -14.15 5.31 19.58
C GLY A 154 -12.66 5.05 19.33
N CYS A 155 -12.23 5.04 18.08
CA CYS A 155 -10.83 4.86 17.69
C CYS A 155 -10.09 6.21 17.66
N PRO A 156 -8.77 6.23 17.93
CA PRO A 156 -7.96 7.43 17.76
C PRO A 156 -7.94 7.87 16.28
N PRO A 157 -7.76 9.17 16.00
CA PRO A 157 -7.65 9.66 14.63
C PRO A 157 -6.44 9.07 13.91
N GLU A 158 -6.58 8.84 12.61
CA GLU A 158 -5.50 8.36 11.75
C GLU A 158 -4.43 9.46 11.61
N PRO A 159 -3.13 9.14 11.77
CA PRO A 159 -2.06 10.10 11.55
C PRO A 159 -1.95 10.48 10.07
N ASP A 160 -1.47 11.69 9.81
CA ASP A 160 -1.22 12.14 8.44
C ASP A 160 -0.17 11.26 7.76
N TRP A 161 -0.55 10.70 6.60
CA TRP A 161 0.28 9.77 5.85
C TRP A 161 0.89 10.39 4.59
N ALA A 162 0.53 11.64 4.27
CA ALA A 162 1.02 12.38 3.12
C ALA A 162 1.56 13.77 3.48
N VAL A 163 2.51 14.25 2.67
CA VAL A 163 3.06 15.61 2.69
C VAL A 163 2.92 16.21 1.30
N PHE A 164 2.68 17.51 1.19
CA PHE A 164 2.45 18.19 -0.08
C PHE A 164 3.71 18.91 -0.57
N SER A 165 3.95 18.88 -1.88
CA SER A 165 5.08 19.56 -2.51
C SER A 165 4.71 20.09 -3.90
N ASP A 166 5.16 21.30 -4.22
CA ASP A 166 5.01 21.93 -5.54
C ASP A 166 5.90 21.31 -6.62
N HIS A 167 6.93 20.56 -6.22
CA HIS A 167 7.94 20.05 -7.15
C HIS A 167 7.55 18.76 -7.86
N ILE A 168 6.39 18.17 -7.54
CA ILE A 168 5.92 16.93 -8.17
C ILE A 168 5.01 17.29 -9.34
N SER A 169 5.50 17.04 -10.55
CA SER A 169 4.67 17.07 -11.74
C SER A 169 3.59 15.99 -11.65
N ASP A 170 2.37 16.29 -12.14
CA ASP A 170 1.31 15.31 -12.28
C ASP A 170 1.80 14.06 -13.04
N GLU A 171 2.69 14.22 -14.03
CA GLU A 171 3.25 13.10 -14.78
C GLU A 171 4.06 12.14 -13.91
N ASP A 172 4.84 12.65 -12.95
CA ASP A 172 5.64 11.83 -12.05
C ASP A 172 4.75 11.07 -11.07
N LEU A 173 3.65 11.69 -10.63
CA LEU A 173 2.63 11.00 -9.86
C LEU A 173 2.01 9.85 -10.67
N TRP A 174 1.67 10.09 -11.95
CA TRP A 174 1.08 9.07 -12.82
C TRP A 174 2.00 7.91 -13.16
N ARG A 175 3.32 8.13 -13.15
CA ARG A 175 4.30 7.04 -13.30
C ARG A 175 4.27 6.07 -12.13
N SER A 176 3.90 6.55 -10.94
CA SER A 176 3.79 5.73 -9.73
C SER A 176 2.43 5.06 -9.55
N ALA A 177 1.43 5.45 -10.35
CA ALA A 177 0.09 4.88 -10.28
C ALA A 177 0.05 3.44 -10.81
N SER A 178 -0.96 2.68 -10.36
CA SER A 178 -1.16 1.29 -10.80
C SER A 178 -1.33 1.20 -12.32
N PRO A 179 -0.97 0.07 -12.96
CA PRO A 179 -1.17 -0.11 -14.40
C PRO A 179 -2.62 0.13 -14.85
N LEU A 180 -3.59 -0.27 -14.03
CA LEU A 180 -5.01 -0.06 -14.32
C LEU A 180 -5.39 1.42 -14.28
N SER A 181 -4.93 2.15 -13.26
CA SER A 181 -5.14 3.60 -13.15
C SER A 181 -4.51 4.34 -14.34
N ARG A 182 -3.36 3.85 -14.85
CA ARG A 182 -2.73 4.37 -16.07
C ARG A 182 -3.57 4.12 -17.33
N VAL A 183 -4.14 2.92 -17.48
CA VAL A 183 -5.03 2.61 -18.61
C VAL A 183 -6.30 3.46 -18.57
N LEU A 184 -6.93 3.59 -17.40
CA LEU A 184 -8.11 4.44 -17.22
C LEU A 184 -7.80 5.91 -17.55
N HIS A 185 -6.68 6.43 -17.06
CA HIS A 185 -6.24 7.79 -17.40
C HIS A 185 -6.00 7.97 -18.90
N GLN A 186 -5.40 6.98 -19.56
CA GLN A 186 -5.17 7.03 -21.00
C GLN A 186 -6.50 7.01 -21.78
N GLN A 187 -7.48 6.22 -21.33
CA GLN A 187 -8.82 6.20 -21.92
C GLN A 187 -9.54 7.54 -21.74
N LEU A 188 -9.45 8.13 -20.54
CA LEU A 188 -10.06 9.44 -20.25
C LEU A 188 -9.41 10.54 -21.08
N ARG A 189 -8.08 10.61 -21.17
CA ARG A 189 -7.39 11.56 -22.06
C ARG A 189 -7.79 11.40 -23.52
N ARG A 190 -7.94 10.17 -24.01
CA ARG A 190 -8.40 9.91 -25.38
C ARG A 190 -9.82 10.45 -25.57
N ARG A 191 -10.71 10.22 -24.62
CA ARG A 191 -12.09 10.74 -24.66
C ARG A 191 -12.13 12.27 -24.59
N GLU A 192 -11.37 12.90 -23.70
CA GLU A 192 -11.22 14.35 -23.64
C GLU A 192 -10.73 14.92 -24.97
N SER A 193 -9.72 14.32 -25.58
CA SER A 193 -9.21 14.76 -26.88
C SER A 193 -10.25 14.62 -28.01
N ALA A 194 -11.05 13.55 -28.00
CA ALA A 194 -12.14 13.35 -28.97
C ALA A 194 -13.25 14.39 -28.78
N ILE A 195 -13.63 14.66 -27.54
CA ILE A 195 -14.63 15.66 -27.16
C ILE A 195 -14.21 17.09 -27.55
N ILE A 196 -12.91 17.39 -27.51
CA ILE A 196 -12.34 18.67 -27.97
C ILE A 196 -12.32 18.74 -29.50
N ALA A 197 -12.03 17.63 -30.17
CA ALA A 197 -11.92 17.57 -31.63
C ALA A 197 -13.28 17.63 -32.36
N ALA A 198 -14.35 17.05 -31.81
CA ALA A 198 -15.65 16.95 -32.43
C ALA A 198 -16.79 17.34 -31.47
N PRO A 199 -17.04 18.65 -31.25
CA PRO A 199 -18.05 19.10 -30.29
C PRO A 199 -19.49 18.75 -30.70
N GLU A 200 -19.76 18.52 -31.99
CA GLU A 200 -21.11 18.16 -32.49
C GLU A 200 -21.48 16.68 -32.21
N GLU A 201 -20.50 15.79 -32.03
CA GLU A 201 -20.74 14.38 -31.65
C GLU A 201 -20.84 14.19 -30.12
N ALA A 202 -20.59 15.24 -29.33
CA ALA A 202 -20.59 15.17 -27.88
C ALA A 202 -21.96 14.78 -27.28
N ASP A 203 -23.05 15.12 -27.97
CA ASP A 203 -24.42 14.77 -27.55
C ASP A 203 -24.70 13.27 -27.65
N GLY A 204 -24.06 12.55 -28.59
CA GLY A 204 -24.14 11.09 -28.69
C GLY A 204 -23.29 10.38 -27.62
N ILE A 205 -22.13 10.94 -27.28
CA ILE A 205 -21.23 10.42 -26.25
C ILE A 205 -21.80 10.61 -24.83
N ALA A 206 -22.61 11.66 -24.61
CA ALA A 206 -23.33 11.90 -23.35
C ALA A 206 -24.40 10.84 -23.06
N ALA A 207 -24.97 10.18 -24.07
CA ALA A 207 -25.89 9.06 -23.86
C ALA A 207 -25.15 7.78 -23.38
N ASP A 208 -23.88 7.62 -23.78
CA ASP A 208 -23.01 6.51 -23.40
C ASP A 208 -22.41 6.68 -21.98
N LEU A 209 -22.52 7.88 -21.40
CA LEU A 209 -22.18 8.18 -20.00
C LEU A 209 -23.12 7.51 -18.99
N GLY A 210 -24.28 6.99 -19.40
CA GLY A 210 -25.10 6.11 -18.56
C GLY A 210 -24.38 4.82 -18.15
N ASP A 211 -23.40 4.38 -18.94
CA ASP A 211 -22.55 3.23 -18.64
C ASP A 211 -21.40 3.58 -17.68
N LEU A 212 -21.12 4.86 -17.47
CA LEU A 212 -20.15 5.33 -16.46
C LEU A 212 -20.70 5.23 -15.03
N ASP A 213 -22.02 5.31 -14.84
CA ASP A 213 -22.63 4.98 -13.56
C ASP A 213 -22.47 3.50 -13.23
N SER A 214 -22.50 2.61 -14.23
CA SER A 214 -22.13 1.19 -14.06
C SER A 214 -20.67 1.04 -13.59
N VAL A 215 -19.73 1.74 -14.22
CA VAL A 215 -18.31 1.73 -13.82
C VAL A 215 -18.10 2.33 -12.42
N LYS A 216 -18.76 3.44 -12.08
CA LYS A 216 -18.77 4.02 -10.73
C LYS A 216 -19.35 3.05 -9.71
N THR A 217 -20.40 2.32 -10.07
CA THR A 217 -21.03 1.30 -9.21
C THR A 217 -20.07 0.14 -8.98
N MET A 218 -19.35 -0.32 -10.01
CA MET A 218 -18.33 -1.37 -9.87
C MET A 218 -17.15 -0.91 -9.01
N ALA A 219 -16.65 0.31 -9.20
CA ALA A 219 -15.57 0.88 -8.38
C ALA A 219 -15.99 1.05 -6.91
N ASN A 220 -17.19 1.59 -6.66
CA ASN A 220 -17.73 1.71 -5.30
C ASN A 220 -17.97 0.34 -4.66
N THR A 221 -18.40 -0.66 -5.43
CA THR A 221 -18.59 -2.02 -4.91
C THR A 221 -17.25 -2.66 -4.54
N ALA A 222 -16.21 -2.47 -5.35
CA ALA A 222 -14.86 -2.93 -5.02
C ALA A 222 -14.32 -2.29 -3.74
N ILE A 223 -14.51 -0.97 -3.56
CA ILE A 223 -14.10 -0.24 -2.35
C ILE A 223 -14.88 -0.72 -1.11
N VAL A 224 -16.20 -0.93 -1.23
CA VAL A 224 -17.02 -1.44 -0.13
C VAL A 224 -16.61 -2.85 0.27
N VAL A 225 -16.30 -3.73 -0.69
CA VAL A 225 -15.81 -5.09 -0.40
C VAL A 225 -14.46 -5.05 0.31
N GLU A 226 -13.54 -4.15 -0.09
CA GLU A 226 -12.23 -4.00 0.55
C GLU A 226 -12.36 -3.46 1.99
N LEU A 227 -13.26 -2.50 2.23
CA LEU A 227 -13.53 -1.94 3.55
C LEU A 227 -14.24 -2.94 4.48
N ASP A 228 -15.18 -3.74 3.96
CA ASP A 228 -15.87 -4.76 4.75
C ASP A 228 -14.91 -5.92 5.10
N HIS A 229 -13.92 -6.21 4.24
CA HIS A 229 -12.83 -7.13 4.56
C HIS A 229 -11.95 -6.61 5.72
N VAL A 230 -11.61 -5.32 5.71
CA VAL A 230 -10.84 -4.69 6.79
C VAL A 230 -11.64 -4.64 8.11
N ALA A 231 -12.96 -4.48 8.06
CA ALA A 231 -13.82 -4.44 9.25
C ALA A 231 -14.05 -5.83 9.87
N ARG A 232 -13.98 -6.91 9.07
CA ARG A 232 -14.21 -8.29 9.53
C ARG A 232 -12.96 -9.02 9.98
N GLU A 233 -11.76 -8.47 9.77
CA GLU A 233 -10.55 -9.02 10.38
C GLU A 233 -10.60 -8.79 11.90
N PRO A 234 -10.76 -9.84 12.72
CA PRO A 234 -10.73 -9.68 14.16
C PRO A 234 -9.35 -9.16 14.56
N ARG A 235 -9.34 -8.03 15.27
CA ARG A 235 -8.12 -7.51 15.90
C ARG A 235 -7.56 -8.50 16.90
#